data_AF-A0AA96JYI2-F1
#
_entry.id   AF-A0AA96JYI2-F1
#
_cell.length_a   1.000
_cell.length_b   1.000
_cell.length_c   1.000
_cell.angle_alpha   90.00
_cell.angle_beta   90.00
_cell.angle_gamma   90.00
#
_symmetry.space_group_name_H-M   'P 1'
#
loop_
_entity.id
_entity.type
_entity.pdbx_description
1 polymer ?
#
loop_
_entity_poly.entity_id
_entity_poly.type
_entity_poly.pdbx_seq_one_letter_code
_entity_poly.pdbx_strand_id
1 'polypeptide(L)' 'MKHLRSFLAISIILIVFGFESSAQAYLDPGTGSMVLQLLLGGIAGAVVILKLYWRRFVGLFRGNAREESEHSSSEDQK' A
#
# COMPACT_ATOMS: atom_id res chain seq x y z
N MET A 1 -25.73 31.37 26.16
CA MET A 1 -26.84 30.57 25.58
C MET A 1 -26.76 30.33 24.06
N LYS A 2 -25.95 31.08 23.29
CA LYS A 2 -25.87 30.92 21.82
C LYS A 2 -25.18 29.61 21.41
N HIS A 3 -24.09 29.24 22.10
CA HIS A 3 -23.35 28.00 21.85
C HIS A 3 -24.14 26.72 22.17
N LEU A 4 -25.07 26.78 23.14
CA LEU A 4 -25.91 25.63 23.51
C LEU A 4 -26.94 25.30 22.41
N ARG A 5 -27.50 26.34 21.77
CA ARG A 5 -28.43 26.19 20.63
C ARG A 5 -27.70 25.69 19.38
N SER A 6 -26.47 26.14 19.17
CA SER A 6 -25.59 25.64 18.10
C SER A 6 -25.20 24.17 18.33
N PHE A 7 -24.86 23.79 19.56
CA PHE A 7 -24.52 22.41 19.91
C PHE A 7 -25.73 21.47 19.74
N LEU A 8 -26.93 21.93 20.12
CA LEU A 8 -28.18 21.21 19.92
C LEU A 8 -28.50 21.05 18.42
N ALA A 9 -28.30 22.09 17.62
CA ALA A 9 -28.53 22.05 16.18
C ALA A 9 -27.57 21.08 15.47
N ILE A 10 -26.29 21.05 15.87
CA ILE A 10 -25.29 20.11 15.36
C ILE A 10 -25.67 18.67 15.73
N SER A 11 -26.10 18.41 16.97
CA SER A 11 -26.55 17.09 17.41
C SER A 11 -27.79 16.60 16.65
N ILE A 12 -28.76 17.48 16.42
CA ILE A 12 -29.97 17.18 15.63
C ILE A 12 -29.61 16.86 14.18
N ILE A 13 -28.70 17.61 13.58
CA ILE A 13 -28.17 17.34 12.23
C ILE A 13 -27.53 15.93 12.18
N LEU A 14 -26.66 15.60 13.14
CA LEU A 14 -26.01 14.29 13.19
C LEU A 14 -27.00 13.13 13.35
N ILE A 15 -28.10 13.33 14.09
CA ILE A 15 -29.14 12.32 14.28
C ILE A 15 -29.98 12.12 13.01
N VAL A 16 -30.31 13.19 12.29
CA VAL A 16 -31.10 13.12 11.05
C VAL A 16 -30.33 12.46 9.91
N PHE A 17 -29.01 12.67 9.82
CA PHE A 17 -28.15 12.01 8.82
C PHE A 17 -27.67 10.60 9.23
N GLY A 18 -28.00 10.12 10.43
CA GLY A 18 -27.52 8.84 10.95
C GLY A 18 -28.33 7.60 10.53
N PHE A 19 -29.42 7.77 9.78
CA PHE A 19 -30.33 6.70 9.38
C PHE A 19 -30.32 6.49 7.87
N GLU A 20 -29.19 6.02 7.33
CA GLU A 20 -29.09 5.60 5.94
C GLU A 20 -29.54 4.13 5.81
N SER A 21 -30.65 3.90 5.11
CA SER A 21 -31.19 2.56 4.83
C SER A 21 -30.27 1.81 3.86
N SER A 22 -29.97 0.55 4.18
CA SER A 22 -29.15 -0.39 3.38
C SER A 22 -29.61 -0.45 1.91
N ALA A 23 -28.92 0.30 1.05
CA ALA A 23 -28.91 0.10 -0.39
C ALA A 23 -27.54 -0.48 -0.74
N GLN A 24 -27.50 -1.72 -1.22
CA GLN A 24 -26.29 -2.38 -1.73
C GLN A 24 -25.88 -1.82 -3.11
N ALA A 25 -25.82 -0.50 -3.24
CA ALA A 25 -25.08 0.16 -4.30
C ALA A 25 -23.68 0.41 -3.74
N TYR A 26 -22.70 -0.37 -4.19
CA TYR A 26 -21.28 -0.42 -3.76
C TYR A 26 -20.49 0.90 -3.96
N LEU A 27 -21.20 2.02 -4.14
CA LEU A 27 -20.67 3.36 -4.37
C LEU A 27 -21.29 4.35 -3.37
N ASP A 28 -21.29 3.99 -2.09
CA ASP A 28 -21.38 5.00 -1.04
C ASP A 28 -20.17 5.96 -1.25
N PRO A 29 -20.35 7.29 -1.38
CA PRO A 29 -19.26 8.23 -1.71
C PRO A 29 -18.05 8.13 -0.77
N GLY A 30 -18.23 7.61 0.44
CA GLY A 30 -17.15 7.28 1.37
C GLY A 30 -16.29 6.08 0.93
N THR A 31 -16.90 5.00 0.43
CA THR A 31 -16.21 3.77 0.04
C THR A 31 -15.38 3.97 -1.23
N GLY A 32 -15.90 4.71 -2.22
CA GLY A 32 -15.14 5.01 -3.44
C GLY A 32 -13.82 5.73 -3.15
N SER A 33 -13.85 6.70 -2.22
CA SER A 33 -12.66 7.43 -1.78
C SER A 33 -11.67 6.53 -1.03
N MET A 34 -12.16 5.62 -0.17
CA MET A 34 -11.31 4.69 0.57
C MET A 34 -10.58 3.70 -0.34
N VAL A 35 -11.26 3.17 -1.37
CA VAL A 35 -10.64 2.30 -2.38
C VAL A 35 -9.55 3.07 -3.14
N LEU A 36 -9.83 4.31 -3.53
CA LEU A 36 -8.85 5.14 -4.23
C LEU A 36 -7.63 5.46 -3.35
N GLN A 37 -7.85 5.77 -2.07
CA GLN A 37 -6.78 5.99 -1.09
C GLN A 37 -5.94 4.73 -0.86
N LEU A 38 -6.58 3.56 -0.72
CA LEU A 38 -5.88 2.29 -0.56
C LEU A 38 -5.06 1.96 -1.82
N LEU A 39 -5.59 2.23 -3.00
CA LEU A 39 -4.89 2.01 -4.26
C LEU A 39 -3.69 2.95 -4.40
N LEU A 40 -3.88 4.25 -4.18
CA LEU A 40 -2.81 5.26 -4.25
C LEU A 40 -1.73 5.00 -3.20
N GLY A 41 -2.14 4.74 -1.95
CA GLY A 41 -1.24 4.43 -0.85
C GLY A 41 -0.50 3.11 -1.06
N GLY A 42 -1.19 2.09 -1.57
CA GLY A 42 -0.61 0.79 -1.92
C GLY A 42 0.43 0.89 -3.03
N ILE A 43 0.13 1.61 -4.11
CA ILE A 43 1.09 1.85 -5.21
C ILE A 43 2.30 2.64 -4.71
N ALA A 44 2.08 3.73 -3.96
CA ALA A 44 3.17 4.52 -3.41
C ALA A 44 4.07 3.69 -2.49
N GLY A 45 3.48 2.88 -1.60
CA GLY A 45 4.20 1.96 -0.71
C GLY A 45 4.99 0.91 -1.49
N ALA A 46 4.39 0.29 -2.51
CA ALA A 46 5.05 -0.69 -3.35
C ALA A 46 6.26 -0.11 -4.09
N VAL A 47 6.14 1.09 -4.64
CA VAL A 47 7.25 1.80 -5.30
C VAL A 47 8.40 2.08 -4.32
N VAL A 48 8.08 2.53 -3.11
CA VAL A 48 9.09 2.79 -2.07
C VAL A 48 9.81 1.50 -1.67
N ILE A 49 9.08 0.42 -1.44
CA ILE A 49 9.65 -0.89 -1.12
C ILE A 49 10.54 -1.37 -2.28
N LEU A 50 10.05 -1.30 -3.52
CA LEU A 50 10.83 -1.71 -4.69
C LEU A 50 12.13 -0.90 -4.82
N LYS A 51 12.06 0.42 -4.60
CA LYS A 51 13.24 1.29 -4.62
C LYS A 51 14.23 0.95 -3.51
N LEU A 52 13.75 0.66 -2.30
CA LEU A 52 14.59 0.29 -1.16
C LEU A 52 15.30 -1.05 -1.39
N TYR A 53 14.59 -2.03 -1.94
CA TYR A 53 15.10 -3.39 -2.17
C TYR A 53 15.68 -3.61 -3.57
N TRP A 54 15.77 -2.57 -4.41
CA TRP A 54 16.22 -2.68 -5.80
C TRP A 54 17.51 -3.47 -5.95
N ARG A 55 18.51 -3.23 -5.09
CA ARG A 55 19.80 -3.94 -5.14
C ARG A 55 19.69 -5.42 -4.80
N ARG A 56 18.83 -5.80 -3.85
CA ARG A 56 18.58 -7.20 -3.50
C ARG A 56 17.77 -7.89 -4.57
N PHE A 57 16.74 -7.23 -5.10
CA PHE A 57 15.92 -7.73 -6.19
C PHE A 57 16.76 -8.00 -7.45
N VAL A 58 17.60 -7.03 -7.87
CA VAL A 58 18.52 -7.20 -9.00
C VAL A 58 19.63 -8.23 -8.69
N GLY A 59 20.05 -8.34 -7.43
CA GLY A 59 21.01 -9.35 -6.97
C GLY A 59 20.51 -10.79 -7.14
N LEU A 60 19.22 -11.03 -6.90
CA LEU A 60 18.58 -12.34 -7.14
C LEU A 60 18.57 -12.71 -8.63
N PHE A 61 18.47 -11.74 -9.52
CA PHE A 61 18.59 -11.97 -10.98
C PHE A 61 20.05 -12.12 -11.46
N ARG A 62 21.05 -11.78 -10.64
CA ARG A 62 22.48 -11.84 -10.99
C ARG A 62 23.21 -13.08 -10.47
N GLY A 63 22.54 -13.96 -9.74
CA GLY A 63 23.13 -15.19 -9.22
C GLY A 63 23.03 -16.35 -10.20
N ASN A 64 24.02 -16.48 -11.10
CA ASN A 64 24.57 -17.79 -11.54
C ASN A 64 25.83 -17.73 -12.44
N ALA A 65 26.51 -16.58 -12.58
CA ALA A 65 27.57 -16.44 -13.59
C ALA A 65 29.01 -16.70 -13.10
N ARG A 66 29.25 -17.22 -11.88
CA ARG A 66 30.61 -17.44 -11.38
C ARG A 66 30.74 -18.65 -10.46
N GLU A 67 30.61 -19.84 -11.03
CA GLU A 67 31.15 -21.07 -10.44
C GLU A 67 31.71 -21.98 -11.55
N GLU A 68 32.72 -21.53 -12.31
CA GLU A 68 33.41 -22.45 -13.24
C GLU A 68 34.87 -22.08 -13.59
N SER A 69 35.64 -21.43 -12.70
CA SER A 69 37.01 -21.04 -13.06
C SER A 69 38.09 -21.17 -11.98
N GLU A 70 37.94 -22.08 -11.01
CA GLU A 70 39.00 -22.34 -10.01
C GLU A 70 39.43 -23.80 -9.86
N HIS A 71 38.97 -24.73 -10.72
CA HIS A 71 39.34 -26.15 -10.60
C HIS A 71 40.42 -26.66 -11.59
N SER A 72 40.92 -25.86 -12.53
CA SER A 72 41.80 -26.36 -13.60
C SER A 72 43.30 -25.99 -13.49
N SER A 73 43.78 -25.39 -12.40
CA SER A 73 45.19 -24.93 -12.32
C SER A 73 46.14 -25.78 -11.47
N SER A 74 45.72 -26.96 -10.98
CA SER A 74 46.55 -27.81 -10.12
C SER A 74 47.00 -29.15 -10.72
N GLU A 75 46.72 -29.44 -12.01
CA GLU A 75 47.12 -30.72 -12.63
C GLU A 75 48.37 -30.67 -13.53
N ASP A 76 48.98 -29.51 -13.77
CA ASP A 76 50.18 -29.36 -14.62
C ASP A 76 51.52 -29.35 -13.84
N GLN A 77 51.54 -29.93 -12.64
CA GLN A 77 52.78 -30.29 -11.95
C GLN A 77 52.73 -31.75 -11.50
N LYS A 78 53.01 -32.68 -12.42
CA LYS A 78 53.58 -33.98 -12.05
C LYS A 78 54.39 -34.60 -13.18
#